data_AF-A0A2N2SJ59-F1
#
_entry.id   AF-A0A2N2SJ59-F1
#
_cell.length_a   1.000
_cell.length_b   1.000
_cell.length_c   1.000
_cell.angle_alpha   90.00
_cell.angle_beta   90.00
_cell.angle_gamma   90.00
#
_symmetry.space_group_name_H-M   'P 1'
#
loop_
_entity.id
_entity.type
_entity.pdbx_description
1 polymer ?
#
loop_
_entity_poly.entity_id
_entity_poly.type
_entity_poly.pdbx_seq_one_letter_code
_entity_poly.pdbx_strand_id
1 'polypeptide(L)' 'MSHYDDREIRDPAERERDLFARLPAQIAHAQSSAPAFAASLKGIDPATVTSREALARLPVIRKSELLEQQKRARPFGGF' A
#
# COMPACT_ATOMS: atom_id res chain seq x y z
N MET A 1 -26.53 -19.96 2.11
CA MET A 1 -25.53 -19.39 3.03
C MET A 1 -25.71 -17.89 2.99
N SER A 2 -26.07 -17.25 4.11
CA SER A 2 -26.16 -15.79 4.18
C SER A 2 -24.80 -15.24 4.54
N HIS A 3 -24.35 -14.22 3.83
CA HIS A 3 -23.12 -13.49 4.14
C HIS A 3 -23.44 -12.32 5.09
N TYR A 4 -22.45 -11.87 5.86
CA TYR A 4 -22.62 -10.77 6.82
C TYR A 4 -22.34 -9.40 6.19
N ASP A 5 -21.57 -9.35 5.10
CA ASP A 5 -21.19 -8.13 4.37
C ASP A 5 -21.23 -8.37 2.84
N ASP A 6 -21.81 -7.42 2.09
CA ASP A 6 -21.92 -7.49 0.63
C ASP A 6 -20.55 -7.56 -0.07
N ARG A 7 -19.48 -7.05 0.56
CA ARG A 7 -18.09 -7.12 0.07
C ARG A 7 -17.52 -8.54 0.05
N GLU A 8 -18.10 -9.45 0.83
CA GLU A 8 -17.72 -10.87 0.84
C GLU A 8 -18.09 -11.55 -0.48
N ILE A 9 -19.23 -11.17 -1.07
CA ILE A 9 -19.78 -11.82 -2.27
C ILE A 9 -19.78 -10.98 -3.53
N ARG A 10 -19.40 -9.70 -3.45
CA ARG A 10 -19.32 -8.82 -4.62
C ARG A 10 -18.51 -9.43 -5.77
N ASP A 11 -18.93 -9.07 -6.97
CA ASP A 11 -18.28 -9.48 -8.21
C ASP A 11 -16.76 -9.14 -8.17
N PRO A 12 -15.88 -10.06 -8.59
CA PRO A 12 -14.45 -9.82 -8.58
C PRO A 12 -14.00 -8.57 -9.34
N ALA A 13 -14.63 -8.24 -10.48
CA ALA A 13 -14.27 -7.07 -11.27
C ALA A 13 -14.74 -5.76 -10.59
N GLU A 14 -15.87 -5.79 -9.90
CA GLU A 14 -16.32 -4.68 -9.06
C GLU A 14 -15.38 -4.44 -7.87
N ARG A 15 -15.00 -5.52 -7.17
CA ARG A 15 -14.01 -5.47 -6.08
C ARG A 15 -12.70 -4.86 -6.56
N GLU A 16 -12.23 -5.27 -7.72
CA GLU A 16 -10.96 -4.82 -8.28
C GLU A 16 -10.97 -3.32 -8.61
N ARG A 17 -12.00 -2.85 -9.30
CA ARG A 17 -12.19 -1.43 -9.60
C ARG A 17 -12.22 -0.57 -8.34
N ASP A 18 -12.95 -0.99 -7.31
CA ASP A 18 -13.02 -0.28 -6.03
C ASP A 18 -11.65 -0.21 -5.32
N LEU A 19 -10.92 -1.32 -5.27
CA LEU A 19 -9.58 -1.36 -4.66
C LEU A 19 -8.60 -0.44 -5.38
N PHE A 20 -8.58 -0.46 -6.72
CA PHE A 20 -7.66 0.36 -7.50
C PHE A 20 -8.05 1.84 -7.58
N ALA A 21 -9.33 2.18 -7.42
CA ALA A 21 -9.75 3.56 -7.25
C ALA A 21 -9.22 4.18 -5.94
N ARG A 22 -9.05 3.36 -4.89
CA ARG A 22 -8.59 3.79 -3.56
C ARG A 22 -7.07 3.76 -3.41
N LEU A 23 -6.38 2.94 -4.21
CA LEU A 23 -4.95 2.68 -4.07
C LEU A 23 -4.07 3.94 -4.21
N PRO A 24 -4.27 4.86 -5.18
CA PRO A 24 -3.48 6.08 -5.27
C PRO A 24 -3.49 6.93 -4.01
N ALA A 25 -4.68 7.13 -3.42
CA ALA A 25 -4.83 7.91 -2.20
C ALA A 25 -4.11 7.25 -1.01
N GLN A 26 -4.16 5.92 -0.91
CA GLN A 26 -3.44 5.18 0.12
C GLN A 26 -1.92 5.31 -0.01
N ILE A 27 -1.38 5.26 -1.23
CA ILE A 27 0.05 5.41 -1.50
C ILE A 27 0.51 6.84 -1.18
N ALA A 28 -0.26 7.85 -1.60
CA ALA A 28 0.02 9.25 -1.29
C ALA A 28 0.00 9.50 0.24
N HIS A 29 -0.98 8.92 0.95
CA HIS A 29 -1.03 8.98 2.40
C HIS A 29 0.23 8.37 3.03
N ALA A 30 0.64 7.18 2.60
CA ALA A 30 1.84 6.51 3.09
C ALA A 30 3.12 7.34 2.85
N GLN A 31 3.29 7.92 1.65
CA GLN A 31 4.40 8.82 1.35
C GLN A 31 4.43 10.07 2.22
N SER A 32 3.26 10.62 2.57
CA SER A 32 3.16 11.86 3.35
C SER A 32 3.31 11.66 4.87
N SER A 33 2.84 10.51 5.37
CA SER A 33 2.60 10.31 6.80
C SER A 33 3.59 9.36 7.47
N ALA A 34 4.35 8.59 6.69
CA ALA A 34 5.31 7.61 7.20
C ALA A 34 6.68 7.78 6.52
N PRO A 35 7.72 8.25 7.25
CA PRO A 35 9.04 8.52 6.68
C PRO A 35 9.68 7.33 5.95
N ALA A 36 9.47 6.11 6.44
CA ALA A 36 10.03 4.92 5.80
C ALA A 36 9.34 4.61 4.46
N PHE A 37 8.02 4.82 4.37
CA PHE A 37 7.30 4.72 3.09
C PHE A 37 7.67 5.86 2.15
N ALA A 38 7.87 7.09 2.65
CA ALA A 38 8.37 8.21 1.85
C ALA A 38 9.71 7.89 1.20
N ALA A 39 10.62 7.24 1.93
CA ALA A 39 11.92 6.81 1.43
C ALA A 39 11.80 5.67 0.42
N SER A 40 11.03 4.62 0.74
CA SER A 40 10.85 3.44 -0.12
C SER A 40 10.15 3.78 -1.44
N LEU A 41 9.12 4.63 -1.38
CA LEU A 41 8.30 5.01 -2.52
C LEU A 41 8.79 6.29 -3.20
N LYS A 42 10.04 6.73 -2.95
CA LYS A 42 10.58 7.96 -3.52
C LYS A 42 10.57 7.90 -5.05
N GLY A 43 10.02 8.94 -5.68
CA GLY A 43 9.96 9.05 -7.15
C GLY A 43 8.80 8.28 -7.80
N ILE A 44 7.95 7.63 -7.00
CA ILE A 44 6.72 7.00 -7.48
C ILE A 44 5.60 8.04 -7.44
N ASP A 45 4.92 8.23 -8.57
CA ASP A 45 3.69 9.01 -8.65
C ASP A 45 2.49 8.12 -8.26
N PRO A 46 1.82 8.38 -7.11
CA PRO A 46 0.69 7.58 -6.65
C PRO A 46 -0.46 7.51 -7.67
N ALA A 47 -0.68 8.58 -8.46
CA ALA A 47 -1.75 8.65 -9.44
C ALA A 47 -1.61 7.62 -10.57
N THR A 48 -0.40 7.11 -10.79
CA THR A 48 -0.11 6.10 -11.83
C THR A 48 -0.38 4.67 -11.37
N VAL A 49 -0.63 4.44 -10.07
CA VAL A 49 -0.75 3.10 -9.49
C VAL A 49 -2.23 2.72 -9.36
N THR A 50 -2.85 2.46 -10.51
CA THR A 50 -4.29 2.17 -10.65
C THR A 50 -4.59 0.78 -11.23
N SER A 51 -3.58 -0.09 -11.32
CA SER A 51 -3.74 -1.46 -11.82
C SER A 51 -2.86 -2.47 -11.08
N ARG A 52 -3.11 -3.76 -11.28
CA ARG A 52 -2.27 -4.85 -10.72
C ARG A 52 -0.84 -4.77 -11.19
N GLU A 53 -0.64 -4.47 -12.48
CA GLU A 53 0.68 -4.38 -13.11
C GLU A 53 1.46 -3.18 -12.55
N ALA A 54 0.79 -2.05 -12.34
CA ALA A 54 1.42 -0.88 -11.72
C ALA A 54 1.77 -1.15 -10.25
N LEU A 55 0.85 -1.77 -9.49
CA LEU A 55 1.09 -2.17 -8.10
C LEU A 55 2.27 -3.14 -7.98
N ALA A 56 2.40 -4.10 -8.89
CA ALA A 56 3.48 -5.08 -8.88
C ALA A 56 4.88 -4.47 -9.09
N ARG A 57 4.98 -3.24 -9.60
CA ARG A 57 6.24 -2.50 -9.76
C ARG A 57 6.70 -1.80 -8.49
N LEU A 58 5.83 -1.67 -7.48
CA LEU A 58 6.21 -1.05 -6.22
C LEU A 58 7.24 -1.92 -5.47
N PRO A 59 8.21 -1.29 -4.78
CA PRO A 59 9.18 -2.01 -3.98
C PRO A 59 8.49 -2.78 -2.84
N VAL A 60 8.90 -4.02 -2.64
CA VAL A 60 8.39 -4.88 -1.56
C VAL A 60 9.26 -4.71 -0.32
N ILE A 61 8.65 -4.45 0.82
CA ILE A 61 9.35 -4.41 2.11
C ILE A 61 9.78 -5.84 2.49
N ARG A 62 11.08 -6.03 2.71
CA ARG A 62 11.62 -7.29 3.22
C ARG A 62 11.74 -7.24 4.74
N LYS A 63 11.43 -8.36 5.40
CA LYS A 63 11.43 -8.46 6.88
C LYS A 63 12.79 -8.11 7.49
N SER A 64 13.90 -8.55 6.87
CA SER A 64 15.25 -8.23 7.32
C SER A 64 15.53 -6.73 7.28
N GLU A 65 15.19 -6.07 6.17
CA GLU A 65 15.36 -4.62 5.98
C GLU A 65 14.50 -3.82 6.95
N LEU A 66 13.25 -4.26 7.16
CA LEU A 66 12.32 -3.64 8.12
C LEU A 66 12.93 -3.59 9.53
N LEU A 67 13.45 -4.71 10.03
CA LEU A 67 14.05 -4.78 11.37
C LEU A 67 15.26 -3.84 11.49
N GLU A 68 16.10 -3.76 10.46
CA GLU A 68 17.25 -2.85 10.46
C GLU A 68 16.84 -1.39 10.40
N GLN A 69 15.81 -1.04 9.63
CA GLN A 69 15.27 0.31 9.57
C GLN A 69 14.63 0.73 10.90
N GLN A 70 13.84 -0.14 11.52
CA GLN A 70 13.22 0.13 12.82
C GLN A 70 14.25 0.33 13.94
N LYS A 71 15.34 -0.47 13.95
CA LYS A 71 16.45 -0.31 14.92
C LYS A 71 17.11 1.07 14.82
N ARG A 72 17.22 1.62 13.60
CA ARG A 72 17.81 2.94 13.34
C ARG A 72 16.86 4.09 13.68
N ALA A 73 15.55 3.87 13.60
CA ALA A 73 14.51 4.89 13.77
C ALA A 73 13.65 4.72 15.05
N ARG A 74 14.29 4.47 16.19
CA ARG A 74 13.59 4.31 17.49
C ARG A 74 12.81 5.58 17.89
N PRO A 75 11.72 5.46 18.69
CA PRO A 75 11.18 4.23 19.28
C PRO A 75 10.18 3.47 18.38
N PHE A 76 9.57 4.13 17.39
CA PHE A 76 8.47 3.56 16.59
C PHE A 76 8.85 3.08 15.20
N GLY A 77 10.10 3.28 14.77
CA GLY A 77 10.66 2.66 13.59
C GLY A 77 10.31 3.29 12.24
N GLY A 78 9.57 4.41 12.23
CA GLY A 78 9.35 5.25 11.04
C GLY A 78 8.33 4.72 10.02
N PHE A 79 7.60 3.65 10.34
CA PHE A 79 6.51 3.08 9.56
C PHE A 79 5.15 3.38 10.17
#